data_AF-A0A1V4AQR3-F1
#
_entry.id   AF-A0A1V4AQR3-F1
#
_cell.length_a   1.000
_cell.length_b   1.000
_cell.length_c   1.000
_cell.angle_alpha   90.00
_cell.angle_beta   90.00
_cell.angle_gamma   90.00
#
_symmetry.space_group_name_H-M   'P 1'
#
loop_
_entity.id
_entity.type
_entity.pdbx_description
1 polymer ?
#
loop_
_entity_poly.entity_id
_entity_poly.type
_entity_poly.pdbx_seq_one_letter_code
_entity_poly.pdbx_strand_id
1 'polypeptide(L)' 'MEKFNFRYSLDNGHSWKYLAKDVEGTSYDYKVPKFNITIRTCRLEVTGFNNAGKSIGTDRSSSFTIRKFGG' A
#
# COMPACT_ATOMS: atom_id res chain seq x y z
N MET A 1 17.02 7.52 -10.67
CA MET A 1 15.82 6.67 -10.79
C MET A 1 14.76 7.18 -9.85
N GLU A 2 13.53 7.24 -10.33
CA GLU A 2 12.35 7.49 -9.49
C GLU A 2 12.01 6.19 -8.76
N LYS A 3 11.72 6.30 -7.47
CA LYS A 3 11.40 5.18 -6.60
C LYS A 3 10.12 5.44 -5.85
N PHE A 4 9.45 4.39 -5.40
CA PHE A 4 8.33 4.55 -4.48
C PHE A 4 8.34 3.53 -3.35
N ASN A 5 7.75 3.94 -2.24
CA ASN A 5 7.36 3.04 -1.17
C ASN A 5 5.87 2.76 -1.30
N PHE A 6 5.49 1.50 -1.07
CA PHE A 6 4.11 1.08 -1.13
C PHE A 6 3.71 0.44 0.19
N ARG A 7 2.63 0.92 0.79
CA ARG A 7 2.14 0.48 2.09
C ARG A 7 0.62 0.31 2.10
N TYR A 8 0.16 -0.50 3.04
CA TYR A 8 -1.27 -0.76 3.25
C TYR A 8 -1.63 -0.56 4.73
N SER A 9 -2.90 -0.24 4.95
CA SER A 9 -3.52 -0.17 6.27
C SER A 9 -4.75 -1.08 6.27
N LEU A 10 -5.00 -1.73 7.40
CA LEU A 10 -6.20 -2.55 7.66
C LEU A 10 -7.16 -1.86 8.64
N ASP A 11 -6.81 -0.68 9.11
CA ASP A 11 -7.46 0.06 10.19
C ASP A 11 -7.72 1.51 9.77
N ASN A 12 -8.22 1.73 8.56
CA ASN A 12 -8.59 3.04 8.03
C ASN A 12 -7.47 4.10 8.02
N GLY A 13 -6.21 3.67 8.05
CA GLY A 13 -5.03 4.54 8.03
C GLY A 13 -4.45 4.86 9.42
N HIS A 14 -4.91 4.22 10.50
CA HIS A 14 -4.33 4.40 11.84
C HIS A 14 -2.93 3.78 11.94
N SER A 15 -2.72 2.61 11.34
CA SER A 15 -1.42 1.94 11.23
C SER A 15 -1.14 1.51 9.79
N TRP A 16 0.15 1.49 9.43
CA TRP A 16 0.61 1.21 8.08
C TRP A 16 1.70 0.15 8.08
N LYS A 17 1.59 -0.81 7.16
CA LYS A 17 2.58 -1.87 6.91
C LYS A 17 3.12 -1.73 5.50
N TYR A 18 4.43 -1.85 5.33
CA TYR A 18 5.05 -1.84 4.00
C TYR A 18 4.70 -3.11 3.24
N LEU A 19 4.24 -2.94 2.00
CA LEU A 19 4.21 -3.99 0.99
C LEU A 19 5.55 -4.09 0.28
N ALA A 20 6.14 -2.93 -0.03
CA ALA A 20 7.44 -2.83 -0.67
C ALA A 20 8.09 -1.48 -0.34
N LYS A 21 9.42 -1.44 -0.43
CA LYS A 21 10.26 -0.26 -0.23
C LYS A 21 11.20 -0.09 -1.42
N ASP A 22 11.48 1.16 -1.75
CA ASP A 22 12.45 1.55 -2.77
C ASP A 22 12.23 0.88 -4.13
N VAL A 23 10.95 0.66 -4.48
CA VAL A 23 10.56 0.01 -5.73
C VAL A 23 10.94 0.94 -6.88
N GLU A 24 11.76 0.44 -7.80
CA GLU A 24 12.12 1.14 -9.02
C GLU A 24 11.05 0.94 -10.09
N GLY A 25 10.75 2.01 -10.83
CA GLY A 25 9.69 2.02 -11.84
C GLY A 25 8.37 2.57 -11.31
N THR A 26 7.27 2.23 -11.99
CA THR A 26 5.96 2.89 -11.79
C THR A 26 4.84 1.92 -11.44
N SER A 27 5.14 0.63 -11.22
CA SER A 27 4.14 -0.41 -10.98
C SER A 27 4.62 -1.44 -9.98
N TYR A 28 3.67 -2.04 -9.24
CA TYR A 28 3.94 -3.14 -8.32
C TYR A 28 2.79 -4.14 -8.32
N ASP A 29 3.10 -5.41 -8.60
CA ASP A 29 2.12 -6.49 -8.54
C ASP A 29 1.85 -6.90 -7.10
N TYR A 30 0.70 -6.49 -6.58
CA TYR A 30 0.28 -6.80 -5.22
C TYR A 30 -0.51 -8.10 -5.15
N LYS A 31 -0.01 -9.04 -4.36
CA LYS A 31 -0.77 -10.23 -3.94
C LYS A 31 -1.58 -9.91 -2.70
N VAL A 32 -2.90 -9.94 -2.82
CA VAL A 32 -3.83 -9.72 -1.70
C VAL A 32 -3.60 -10.80 -0.62
N PRO A 33 -3.26 -10.42 0.63
CA PRO A 33 -3.10 -11.36 1.72
C PRO A 33 -4.41 -12.07 2.02
N LYS A 34 -4.32 -13.34 2.41
CA LYS A 34 -5.46 -14.12 2.85
C LYS A 34 -5.76 -13.79 4.31
N PHE A 35 -6.94 -13.24 4.56
CA PHE A 35 -7.46 -13.01 5.91
C PHE A 35 -8.60 -13.99 6.21
N ASN A 36 -8.69 -14.43 7.46
CA ASN A 36 -9.80 -15.23 7.96
C ASN A 36 -11.06 -14.39 8.29
N ILE A 37 -10.92 -13.06 8.29
CA ILE A 37 -12.00 -12.09 8.50
C ILE A 37 -12.12 -11.13 7.31
N THR A 38 -13.30 -10.55 7.12
CA THR A 38 -13.52 -9.48 6.14
C THR A 38 -13.14 -8.15 6.76
N ILE A 39 -12.26 -7.40 6.10
CA ILE A 39 -11.77 -6.09 6.55
C ILE A 39 -12.34 -5.03 5.61
N ARG A 40 -13.16 -4.11 6.13
CA ARG A 40 -13.92 -3.13 5.33
C ARG A 40 -13.26 -1.75 5.23
N THR A 41 -12.18 -1.56 5.97
CA THR A 41 -11.52 -0.27 6.20
C THR A 41 -10.08 -0.27 5.65
N CYS A 42 -9.81 -1.07 4.62
CA CYS A 42 -8.48 -1.14 4.02
C CYS A 42 -8.16 0.15 3.27
N ARG A 43 -6.87 0.52 3.26
CA ARG A 43 -6.33 1.63 2.47
C ARG A 43 -4.96 1.27 1.92
N LEU A 44 -4.62 1.85 0.77
CA LEU A 44 -3.31 1.81 0.15
C LEU A 44 -2.69 3.20 0.17
N GLU A 45 -1.37 3.28 0.27
CA GLU A 45 -0.62 4.51 0.12
C GLU A 45 0.67 4.27 -0.65
N VAL A 46 0.94 5.16 -1.62
CA VAL A 46 2.18 5.21 -2.38
C VAL A 46 2.88 6.52 -2.08
N THR A 47 4.17 6.46 -1.73
CA THR A 47 5.02 7.64 -1.57
C THR A 47 6.11 7.61 -2.63
N GLY A 48 6.17 8.63 -3.49
CA GLY A 48 7.20 8.77 -4.52
C GLY A 48 8.44 9.50 -4.00
N PHE A 49 9.60 9.13 -4.52
CA PHE A 49 10.91 9.69 -4.18
C PHE A 49 11.68 10.07 -5.44
N ASN A 50 12.38 11.21 -5.37
CA ASN A 50 13.31 11.61 -6.42
C ASN A 50 14.68 10.91 -6.27
N ASN A 51 15.61 11.20 -7.18
CA ASN A 51 16.94 10.58 -7.20
C ASN A 51 17.80 10.89 -5.96
N ALA A 52 17.47 11.94 -5.20
CA ALA A 52 18.16 12.28 -3.95
C ALA A 52 17.56 11.57 -2.72
N GLY A 53 16.58 10.67 -2.91
CA GLY A 53 15.87 9.99 -1.84
C GLY A 53 14.89 10.88 -1.08
N LYS A 54 14.60 12.08 -1.60
CA LYS A 54 13.61 12.99 -1.01
C LYS A 54 12.21 12.61 -1.47
N SER A 55 11.25 12.54 -0.55
CA SER A 55 9.85 12.33 -0.94
C SER A 55 9.33 13.53 -1.73
N ILE A 56 8.62 13.24 -2.81
CA ILE A 56 8.06 14.25 -3.72
C ILE A 56 6.54 14.29 -3.69
N GLY A 57 5.90 13.24 -3.20
CA GLY A 57 4.45 13.16 -3.15
C GLY A 57 3.98 11.90 -2.45
N THR A 58 2.72 11.92 -2.03
CA THR A 58 2.04 10.77 -1.46
C THR A 58 0.60 10.77 -1.93
N ASP A 59 0.14 9.62 -2.41
CA ASP A 59 -1.26 9.41 -2.76
C ASP A 59 -1.85 8.26 -1.95
N ARG A 60 -3.15 8.38 -1.64
CA ARG A 60 -3.88 7.43 -0.81
C ARG A 60 -5.16 7.01 -1.51
N SER A 61 -5.42 5.71 -1.52
CA SER A 61 -6.70 5.21 -2.00
C SER A 61 -7.85 5.67 -1.10
N SER A 62 -9.05 5.66 -1.67
CA SER A 62 -10.27 5.58 -0.86
C SER A 62 -10.29 4.28 -0.05
N SER A 63 -11.22 4.20 0.91
CA SER A 63 -11.39 2.97 1.68
C SER A 63 -12.01 1.87 0.81
N PHE A 64 -11.49 0.65 0.93
CA PHE A 64 -12.01 -0.53 0.23
C PHE A 64 -12.09 -1.75 1.16
N THR A 65 -12.74 -2.81 0.68
CA THR A 65 -12.94 -4.06 1.42
C THR A 65 -12.06 -5.19 0.88
N ILE A 66 -11.32 -5.85 1.76
CA ILE A 66 -10.74 -7.17 1.50
C ILE A 66 -11.65 -8.20 2.17
N ARG A 67 -12.28 -9.07 1.38
CA ARG A 67 -13.14 -10.14 1.90
C ARG A 67 -12.30 -11.26 2.48
N LYS A 68 -12.85 -11.93 3.50
CA LYS A 68 -12.25 -13.17 4.03
C LYS A 68 -11.98 -14.15 2.88
N PHE A 69 -10.86 -14.85 2.96
CA PHE A 69 -10.60 -15.96 2.06
C PHE A 69 -11.53 -17.12 2.44
N GLY A 70 -12.36 -17.58 1.50
CA GLY A 70 -13.24 -18.73 1.70
C GLY A 70 -12.46 -20.03 1.50
N GLY A 71 -12.61 -20.97 2.43
CA GLY A 71 -12.40 -22.39 2.19
C GLY A 71 -13.70 -23.02 1.69
#